data_AF-A0AAC8TCI9-F1
#
_entry.id   AF-A0AAC8TCI9-F1
#
_cell.length_a   1.000
_cell.length_b   1.000
_cell.length_c   1.000
_cell.angle_alpha   90.00
_cell.angle_beta   90.00
_cell.angle_gamma   90.00
#
_symmetry.space_group_name_H-M   'P 1'
#
loop_
_entity.id
_entity.type
_entity.pdbx_description
1 polymer ?
#
loop_
_entity_poly.entity_id
_entity_poly.type
_entity_poly.pdbx_seq_one_letter_code
_entity_poly.pdbx_strand_id
1 'polypeptide(L)'
;MLSAGDVASIRSIYSIDDPEFFVQQLYMDVLGRDPDENGFVHHLDLLKSCSGNQTCLDSTRVAEARSFFESAEHRQQHPELDPNSPNYKAAYINNCYRAFLRRPQSAGDGTLWLDTLNSTGDYNLVIHGFISSAEYRSRFM
;
A
#
# COMPACT_ATOMS: atom_id res chain seq x y z
N MET A 1 -2.67 -9.51 33.72
CA MET A 1 -1.46 -9.58 32.86
C MET A 1 -1.84 -10.42 31.66
N LEU A 2 -1.55 -9.96 30.44
CA LEU A 2 -1.82 -10.72 29.21
C LEU A 2 -0.92 -11.97 29.16
N SER A 3 -1.45 -13.11 28.74
CA SER A 3 -0.66 -14.33 28.59
C SER A 3 0.28 -14.23 27.37
N ALA A 4 1.30 -15.09 27.31
CA ALA A 4 2.16 -15.18 26.13
C ALA A 4 1.36 -15.54 24.86
N GLY A 5 0.26 -16.31 25.00
CA GLY A 5 -0.69 -16.59 23.93
C GLY A 5 -1.45 -15.34 23.50
N ASP A 6 -1.94 -14.54 24.45
CA ASP A 6 -2.62 -13.27 24.15
C ASP A 6 -1.69 -12.28 23.45
N VAL A 7 -0.42 -12.20 23.86
CA VAL A 7 0.57 -11.35 23.21
C VAL A 7 0.91 -11.85 21.79
N ALA A 8 0.96 -13.16 21.56
CA ALA A 8 1.18 -13.72 20.22
C ALA A 8 -0.02 -13.49 19.30
N SER A 9 -1.25 -13.66 19.80
CA SER A 9 -2.47 -13.35 19.06
C SER A 9 -2.61 -11.84 18.77
N ILE A 10 -2.25 -10.98 19.73
CA ILE A 10 -2.22 -9.53 19.53
C ILE A 10 -1.15 -9.13 18.50
N ARG A 11 0.04 -9.74 18.53
CA ARG A 11 1.07 -9.51 17.50
C ARG A 11 0.63 -9.97 16.11
N SER A 12 -0.20 -11.01 16.04
CA SER A 12 -0.75 -11.51 14.78
C SER A 12 -1.73 -10.52 14.14
N ILE A 13 -2.59 -9.85 14.93
CA ILE A 13 -3.57 -8.88 14.42
C ILE A 13 -2.98 -7.52 14.05
N TYR A 14 -1.76 -7.21 14.49
CA TYR A 14 -1.02 -6.01 14.09
C TYR A 14 0.07 -6.30 13.04
N SER A 15 0.03 -7.49 12.43
CA SER A 15 0.93 -7.85 11.34
C SER A 15 0.41 -7.30 10.03
N ILE A 16 1.29 -6.69 9.22
CA ILE A 16 0.93 -6.25 7.87
C ILE A 16 0.55 -7.41 6.93
N ASP A 17 0.88 -8.66 7.29
CA ASP A 17 0.45 -9.84 6.55
C ASP A 17 -1.01 -10.22 6.84
N ASP A 18 -1.58 -9.74 7.95
CA ASP A 18 -3.00 -9.94 8.26
C ASP A 18 -3.87 -9.09 7.30
N PRO A 19 -4.90 -9.67 6.64
CA PRO A 19 -5.74 -8.94 5.71
C PRO A 19 -6.52 -7.77 6.32
N GLU A 20 -6.99 -7.90 7.56
CA GLU A 20 -7.77 -6.86 8.24
C GLU A 20 -6.88 -5.66 8.55
N PHE A 21 -5.71 -5.94 9.13
CA PHE A 21 -4.73 -4.89 9.40
C PHE A 21 -4.19 -4.25 8.12
N PHE A 22 -3.94 -5.03 7.06
CA PHE A 22 -3.51 -4.47 5.78
C PHE A 22 -4.52 -3.48 5.19
N VAL A 23 -5.82 -3.81 5.20
CA VAL A 23 -6.86 -2.88 4.72
C VAL A 23 -6.85 -1.61 5.56
N GLN A 24 -6.79 -1.72 6.89
CA GLN A 24 -6.70 -0.54 7.77
C GLN A 24 -5.48 0.32 7.45
N GLN A 25 -4.32 -0.30 7.22
CA GLN A 25 -3.10 0.44 6.87
C GLN A 25 -3.17 1.09 5.49
N LEU A 26 -3.86 0.50 4.50
CA LEU A 26 -4.08 1.18 3.21
C LEU A 26 -4.88 2.47 3.38
N TYR A 27 -5.97 2.43 4.15
CA TYR A 27 -6.76 3.62 4.46
C TYR A 27 -5.93 4.69 5.18
N MET A 28 -5.15 4.30 6.18
CA MET A 28 -4.34 5.25 6.95
C MET A 28 -3.16 5.81 6.16
N ASP A 29 -2.46 4.98 5.40
CA ASP A 29 -1.25 5.37 4.68
C ASP A 29 -1.56 6.17 3.40
N VAL A 30 -2.65 5.83 2.71
CA VAL A 30 -3.00 6.46 1.43
C VAL A 30 -4.04 7.56 1.59
N LEU A 31 -5.05 7.39 2.45
CA LEU A 31 -6.17 8.34 2.57
C LEU A 31 -6.13 9.16 3.86
N GLY A 32 -5.29 8.78 4.83
CA GLY A 32 -5.13 9.51 6.10
C GLY A 32 -6.37 9.46 7.01
N ARG A 33 -7.22 8.44 6.87
CA ARG A 33 -8.45 8.27 7.65
C ARG A 33 -8.73 6.82 7.95
N ASP A 34 -9.59 6.56 8.93
CA ASP A 34 -10.15 5.23 9.16
C ASP A 34 -11.11 4.83 8.01
N PRO A 35 -11.25 3.53 7.74
CA PRO A 35 -12.26 3.05 6.81
C PRO A 35 -13.67 3.25 7.34
N ASP A 36 -14.62 3.49 6.44
CA ASP A 36 -16.01 3.26 6.75
C ASP A 36 -16.32 1.74 6.73
N GLU A 37 -17.40 1.34 7.38
CA GLU A 37 -17.76 -0.08 7.56
C GLU A 37 -17.91 -0.82 6.22
N ASN A 38 -18.58 -0.20 5.25
CA ASN A 38 -18.83 -0.84 3.95
C ASN A 38 -17.54 -0.96 3.13
N GLY A 39 -16.73 0.09 3.11
CA GLY A 39 -15.43 0.07 2.45
C GLY A 39 -14.49 -0.98 3.06
N PHE A 40 -14.38 -1.02 4.38
CA PHE A 40 -13.58 -2.03 5.08
C PHE A 40 -13.98 -3.45 4.69
N VAL A 41 -15.28 -3.77 4.79
CA VAL A 41 -15.82 -5.11 4.47
C VAL A 41 -15.55 -5.45 3.00
N HIS A 42 -15.77 -4.50 2.08
CA HIS A 42 -15.55 -4.73 0.66
C HIS A 42 -14.09 -5.14 0.34
N HIS A 43 -13.13 -4.34 0.79
CA HIS A 43 -11.70 -4.59 0.52
C HIS A 43 -11.20 -5.86 1.23
N LEU A 44 -11.72 -6.13 2.44
CA LEU A 44 -11.41 -7.35 3.18
C LEU A 44 -11.94 -8.60 2.48
N ASP A 45 -13.15 -8.56 1.94
CA ASP A 45 -13.75 -9.68 1.22
C ASP A 45 -12.99 -10.01 -0.08
N LEU A 46 -12.44 -8.99 -0.76
CA LEU A 46 -11.57 -9.21 -1.92
C LEU A 46 -10.33 -10.03 -1.53
N LEU A 47 -9.67 -9.70 -0.41
CA LEU A 47 -8.53 -10.47 0.10
C LEU A 47 -8.95 -11.87 0.56
N LYS A 48 -10.08 -12.00 1.28
CA LYS A 48 -10.60 -13.28 1.77
C LYS A 48 -11.01 -14.22 0.62
N SER A 49 -11.42 -13.68 -0.54
CA SER A 49 -11.76 -14.47 -1.73
C SER A 49 -10.61 -15.37 -2.22
N CYS A 50 -9.36 -14.98 -1.95
CA CYS A 50 -8.18 -15.78 -2.28
C CYS A 50 -8.07 -17.10 -1.51
N SER A 51 -8.86 -17.31 -0.46
CA SER A 51 -8.93 -18.59 0.27
C SER A 51 -7.55 -19.10 0.75
N GLY A 52 -6.67 -18.18 1.15
CA GLY A 52 -5.31 -18.50 1.61
C GLY A 52 -4.28 -18.78 0.50
N ASN A 53 -4.63 -18.65 -0.78
CA ASN A 53 -3.67 -18.76 -1.88
C ASN A 53 -2.72 -17.55 -1.90
N GLN A 54 -1.44 -17.78 -1.63
CA GLN A 54 -0.46 -16.70 -1.49
C GLN A 54 -0.29 -15.86 -2.77
N THR A 55 -0.26 -16.49 -3.94
CA THR A 55 -0.13 -15.77 -5.22
C THR A 55 -1.36 -14.88 -5.50
N CYS A 56 -2.55 -15.36 -5.15
CA CYS A 56 -3.76 -14.55 -5.20
C CYS A 56 -3.69 -13.38 -4.20
N LEU A 57 -3.26 -13.65 -2.96
CA LEU A 57 -3.14 -12.61 -1.93
C LEU A 57 -2.14 -11.53 -2.35
N ASP A 58 -0.96 -11.91 -2.84
CA ASP A 58 0.08 -10.98 -3.27
C ASP A 58 -0.43 -10.09 -4.41
N SER A 59 -1.06 -10.68 -5.42
CA SER A 59 -1.62 -9.92 -6.55
C SER A 59 -2.81 -9.04 -6.17
N THR A 60 -3.70 -9.52 -5.30
CA THR A 60 -4.85 -8.75 -4.79
C THR A 60 -4.38 -7.58 -3.93
N ARG A 61 -3.39 -7.77 -3.05
CA ARG A 61 -2.84 -6.68 -2.23
C ARG A 61 -2.25 -5.56 -3.09
N VAL A 62 -1.57 -5.90 -4.18
CA VAL A 62 -1.04 -4.92 -5.14
C VAL A 62 -2.17 -4.19 -5.86
N ALA A 63 -3.19 -4.92 -6.32
CA ALA A 63 -4.35 -4.34 -7.00
C ALA A 63 -5.12 -3.36 -6.08
N GLU A 64 -5.37 -3.76 -4.83
CA GLU A 64 -6.05 -2.94 -3.83
C GLU A 64 -5.22 -1.70 -3.47
N ALA A 65 -3.93 -1.87 -3.14
CA ALA A 65 -3.05 -0.75 -2.84
C ALA A 65 -2.99 0.27 -3.99
N ARG A 66 -2.92 -0.22 -5.24
CA ARG A 66 -2.96 0.64 -6.42
C ARG A 66 -4.32 1.33 -6.60
N SER A 67 -5.43 0.61 -6.38
CA SER A 67 -6.78 1.17 -6.45
C SER A 67 -6.97 2.33 -5.48
N PHE A 68 -6.50 2.19 -4.25
CA PHE A 68 -6.50 3.28 -3.25
C PHE A 68 -5.67 4.46 -3.72
N PHE A 69 -4.45 4.19 -4.19
CA PHE A 69 -3.52 5.21 -4.63
C PHE A 69 -4.02 5.96 -5.88
N GLU A 70 -4.73 5.28 -6.77
CA GLU A 70 -5.33 5.85 -7.97
C GLU A 70 -6.81 6.23 -7.75
N SER A 71 -7.27 6.30 -6.50
CA SER A 71 -8.64 6.72 -6.20
C SER A 71 -8.85 8.21 -6.45
N ALA A 72 -10.10 8.62 -6.68
CA ALA A 72 -10.43 10.04 -6.78
C ALA A 72 -10.15 10.79 -5.47
N GLU A 73 -10.34 10.13 -4.34
CA GLU A 73 -10.09 10.68 -3.01
C GLU A 73 -8.59 11.00 -2.82
N HIS A 74 -7.70 10.04 -3.12
CA HIS A 74 -6.26 10.27 -3.02
C HIS A 74 -5.80 11.38 -3.98
N ARG A 75 -6.29 11.37 -5.23
CA ARG A 75 -5.96 12.44 -6.20
C ARG A 75 -6.45 13.82 -5.79
N GLN A 76 -7.57 13.92 -5.05
CA GLN A 76 -8.03 15.21 -4.51
C GLN A 76 -7.10 15.74 -3.42
N GLN A 77 -6.49 14.86 -2.63
CA GLN A 77 -5.49 15.21 -1.61
C GLN A 77 -4.12 15.54 -2.23
N HIS A 78 -3.82 14.95 -3.40
CA HIS A 78 -2.55 15.06 -4.10
C HIS A 78 -2.72 15.51 -5.56
N PRO A 79 -2.96 16.81 -5.82
CA PRO A 79 -3.18 17.33 -7.17
C PRO A 79 -2.00 17.09 -8.14
N GLU A 80 -0.79 16.86 -7.62
CA GLU A 80 0.37 16.46 -8.42
C GLU A 80 0.24 15.09 -9.09
N LEU A 81 -0.70 14.25 -8.63
CA LEU A 81 -1.05 12.94 -9.20
C LEU A 81 -2.10 13.06 -10.31
N ASP A 82 -1.99 14.08 -11.17
CA ASP A 82 -2.76 14.19 -12.41
C ASP A 82 -2.17 13.23 -13.47
N PRO A 83 -2.93 12.22 -13.94
CA PRO A 83 -2.46 11.30 -14.98
C PRO A 83 -2.09 11.95 -16.32
N ASN A 84 -2.56 13.18 -16.58
CA ASN A 84 -2.23 13.93 -17.79
C ASN A 84 -0.94 14.77 -17.64
N SER A 85 -0.39 14.85 -16.42
CA SER A 85 0.84 15.58 -16.16
C SER A 85 2.06 14.85 -16.73
N PRO A 86 2.99 15.54 -17.41
CA PRO A 86 4.26 14.93 -17.82
C PRO A 86 5.11 14.46 -16.63
N ASN A 87 4.83 14.98 -15.43
CA ASN A 87 5.51 14.62 -14.19
C ASN A 87 4.80 13.52 -13.40
N TYR A 88 3.71 12.95 -13.91
CA TYR A 88 2.87 11.98 -13.18
C TYR A 88 3.69 10.82 -12.60
N LYS A 89 4.59 10.20 -13.38
CA LYS A 89 5.43 9.08 -12.91
C LYS A 89 6.31 9.46 -11.73
N ALA A 90 6.97 10.62 -11.81
CA ALA A 90 7.84 11.10 -10.73
C ALA A 90 7.03 11.47 -9.48
N ALA A 91 5.86 12.08 -9.66
CA ALA A 91 4.94 12.39 -8.57
C ALA A 91 4.39 11.13 -7.91
N TYR A 92 4.05 10.12 -8.70
CA TYR A 92 3.57 8.81 -8.24
C TYR A 92 4.59 8.13 -7.33
N ILE A 93 5.86 8.06 -7.76
CA ILE A 93 6.95 7.47 -6.98
C ILE A 93 7.15 8.24 -5.67
N ASN A 94 7.23 9.57 -5.72
CA ASN A 94 7.38 10.39 -4.52
C ASN A 94 6.23 10.18 -3.53
N ASN A 95 4.99 10.08 -4.01
CA ASN A 95 3.84 9.80 -3.14
C ASN A 95 3.86 8.37 -2.59
N CYS A 96 4.37 7.36 -3.34
CA CYS A 96 4.56 6.01 -2.80
C CYS A 96 5.53 6.01 -1.60
N TYR A 97 6.64 6.75 -1.68
CA TYR A 97 7.55 6.92 -0.54
C TYR A 97 6.88 7.56 0.67
N ARG A 98 6.04 8.58 0.44
CA ARG A 98 5.37 9.31 1.52
C ARG A 98 4.26 8.49 2.17
N ALA A 99 3.40 7.87 1.37
CA ALA A 99 2.30 7.05 1.84
C ALA A 99 2.81 5.76 2.52
N PHE A 100 3.57 4.94 1.78
CA PHE A 100 3.97 3.63 2.27
C PHE A 100 5.23 3.66 3.14
N LEU A 101 6.19 4.58 2.95
CA LEU A 101 7.43 4.54 3.75
C LEU A 101 7.53 5.67 4.78
N ARG A 102 6.55 6.60 4.82
CA ARG A 102 6.52 7.76 5.72
C ARG A 102 7.79 8.60 5.67
N ARG A 103 8.43 8.68 4.51
CA ARG A 103 9.65 9.47 4.29
C ARG A 103 9.70 10.03 2.87
N PRO A 104 10.52 11.06 2.60
CA PRO A 104 10.84 11.45 1.24
C PRO A 104 11.73 10.40 0.55
N GLN A 105 11.65 10.33 -0.78
CA GLN A 105 12.60 9.58 -1.59
C GLN A 105 14.02 10.18 -1.50
N SER A 106 15.04 9.34 -1.57
CA SER A 106 16.40 9.82 -1.85
C SER A 106 16.55 10.08 -3.36
N ALA A 107 17.55 10.88 -3.76
CA ALA A 107 17.79 11.14 -5.18
C ALA A 107 18.10 9.86 -5.97
N GLY A 108 18.77 8.88 -5.35
CA GLY A 108 19.13 7.61 -6.01
C GLY A 108 17.94 6.66 -6.18
N ASP A 109 17.13 6.48 -5.13
CA ASP A 109 16.02 5.51 -5.19
C ASP A 109 14.93 5.95 -6.18
N GLY A 110 14.68 7.26 -6.27
CA GLY A 110 13.69 7.83 -7.18
C GLY A 110 14.01 7.59 -8.65
N THR A 111 15.30 7.71 -9.02
CA THR A 111 15.74 7.48 -10.41
C THR A 111 15.51 6.04 -10.84
N LEU A 112 15.81 5.06 -9.98
CA LEU A 112 15.62 3.64 -10.30
C LEU A 112 14.15 3.31 -10.62
N TRP A 113 13.22 3.77 -9.77
CA TRP A 113 11.79 3.56 -10.02
C TRP A 113 11.29 4.32 -11.24
N LEU A 114 11.82 5.51 -11.49
CA LEU A 114 11.43 6.32 -12.64
C LEU A 114 11.87 5.67 -13.95
N ASP A 115 13.10 5.16 -14.01
CA ASP A 115 13.62 4.42 -15.18
C ASP A 115 12.81 3.13 -15.42
N THR A 116 12.44 2.44 -14.34
CA THR A 116 11.55 1.28 -14.39
C THR A 116 10.20 1.64 -15.00
N LEU A 117 9.50 2.65 -14.47
CA LEU A 117 8.21 3.10 -15.02
C LEU A 117 8.32 3.66 -16.44
N ASN A 118 9.46 4.24 -16.82
CA ASN A 118 9.69 4.74 -18.17
C ASN A 118 9.85 3.61 -19.18
N SER A 119 10.46 2.50 -18.79
CA SER A 119 10.65 1.34 -19.66
C SER A 119 9.45 0.40 -19.71
N THR A 120 8.78 0.16 -18.58
CA THR A 120 7.72 -0.86 -18.48
C THR A 120 6.31 -0.30 -18.49
N GLY A 121 6.11 0.92 -17.96
CA GLY A 121 4.78 1.43 -17.65
C GLY A 121 4.06 0.64 -16.54
N ASP A 122 4.77 -0.21 -15.78
CA ASP A 122 4.19 -1.13 -14.81
C ASP A 122 4.12 -0.51 -13.40
N TYR A 123 2.98 0.09 -13.09
CA TYR A 123 2.70 0.64 -11.76
C TYR A 123 2.46 -0.44 -10.71
N ASN A 124 2.06 -1.66 -11.10
CA ASN A 124 1.91 -2.76 -10.15
C ASN A 124 3.28 -3.17 -9.59
N LEU A 125 4.32 -3.19 -10.45
CA LEU A 125 5.69 -3.45 -10.03
C LEU A 125 6.17 -2.43 -8.99
N VAL A 126 5.86 -1.15 -9.19
CA VAL A 126 6.21 -0.09 -8.23
C VAL A 126 5.49 -0.32 -6.90
N ILE A 127 4.16 -0.42 -6.92
CA ILE A 127 3.36 -0.64 -5.71
C ILE A 127 3.82 -1.89 -4.96
N HIS A 128 4.02 -3.00 -5.67
CA HIS A 128 4.56 -4.23 -5.09
C HIS A 128 5.91 -3.99 -4.40
N GLY A 129 6.82 -3.26 -5.05
CA GLY A 129 8.12 -2.92 -4.48
C GLY A 129 8.03 -2.18 -3.14
N PHE A 130 7.04 -1.31 -2.97
CA PHE A 130 6.81 -0.62 -1.70
C PHE A 130 6.16 -1.52 -0.64
N ILE A 131 4.99 -2.10 -0.94
CA ILE A 131 4.18 -2.81 0.06
C ILE A 131 4.75 -4.19 0.46
N SER A 132 5.69 -4.74 -0.32
CA SER A 132 6.41 -5.98 0.04
C SER A 132 7.76 -5.73 0.71
N SER A 133 8.25 -4.48 0.72
CA SER A 133 9.58 -4.15 1.21
C SER A 133 9.76 -4.44 2.70
N ALA A 134 10.98 -4.81 3.08
CA ALA A 134 11.37 -4.91 4.48
C ALA A 134 11.17 -3.57 5.22
N GLU A 135 11.36 -2.45 4.52
CA GLU A 135 11.15 -1.12 5.09
C GLU A 135 9.68 -0.88 5.46
N TYR A 136 8.73 -1.20 4.55
CA TYR A 136 7.31 -1.10 4.84
C TYR A 136 6.92 -2.00 6.01
N ARG A 137 7.35 -3.27 5.97
CA ARG A 137 7.06 -4.25 7.02
C ARG A 137 7.59 -3.78 8.38
N SER A 138 8.77 -3.17 8.42
CA SER A 138 9.41 -2.69 9.67
C SER A 138 8.62 -1.59 10.38
N ARG A 139 7.63 -0.98 9.72
CA ARG A 139 6.72 -0.01 10.36
C ARG A 139 5.74 -0.65 11.34
N PHE A 140 5.59 -1.98 11.32
CA PHE A 140 4.54 -2.72 12.03
C PHE A 140 5.08 -3.87 12.90
N MET A 141 6.41 -3.96 13.06
CA MET A 141 7.09 -4.99 13.87
C MET A 141 7.37 -4.53 15.29
#